data_AF-A0A439NRG2-F1
#
_entry.id   AF-A0A439NRG2-F1
#
_cell.length_a   1.000
_cell.length_b   1.000
_cell.length_c   1.000
_cell.angle_alpha   90.00
_cell.angle_beta   90.00
_cell.angle_gamma   90.00
#
_symmetry.space_group_name_H-M   'P 1'
#
loop_
_entity.id
_entity.type
_entity.pdbx_description
1 polymer ?
#
loop_
_entity_poly.entity_id
_entity_poly.type
_entity_poly.pdbx_seq_one_letter_code
_entity_poly.pdbx_strand_id
1 'polypeptide(L)' 'NVGALVGLTPRRRQSGETDINGRVSGWGDQLLRTYLYEAASVLLHRTKKWSKLKAWGMRLSRRVGLKKAKVAIARKI' A
#
# COMPACT_ATOMS: atom_id res chain seq x y z
N ASN A 1 2.34 -15.88 -9.23
CA ASN A 1 3.50 -15.04 -8.84
C ASN A 1 3.64 -13.86 -9.79
N VAL A 2 2.83 -12.80 -9.57
CA VAL A 2 2.76 -11.60 -10.45
C VAL A 2 3.27 -10.33 -9.73
N GLY A 3 3.77 -10.45 -8.49
CA GLY A 3 4.27 -9.32 -7.71
C GLY A 3 5.63 -8.78 -8.15
N ALA A 4 6.44 -9.59 -8.83
CA ALA A 4 7.78 -9.22 -9.29
C ALA A 4 7.77 -8.26 -10.50
N LEU A 5 6.69 -8.27 -11.30
CA LEU A 5 6.60 -7.48 -12.54
C LEU A 5 6.16 -6.01 -12.30
N VAL A 6 5.71 -5.70 -11.08
CA VAL A 6 5.04 -4.43 -10.77
C VAL A 6 5.88 -3.57 -9.81
N GLY A 7 7.12 -3.94 -9.48
CA GLY A 7 8.00 -3.08 -8.67
C GLY A 7 7.46 -2.75 -7.27
N LEU A 8 6.59 -3.61 -6.73
CA LEU A 8 6.00 -3.48 -5.38
C LEU A 8 6.67 -4.37 -4.34
N THR A 9 7.77 -5.03 -4.68
CA THR A 9 8.56 -5.74 -3.67
C THR A 9 9.29 -4.70 -2.80
N PRO A 10 9.05 -4.64 -1.48
CA PRO A 10 9.98 -3.94 -0.59
C PRO A 10 11.37 -4.55 -0.80
N ARG A 11 12.43 -3.72 -0.70
CA ARG A 11 13.81 -4.18 -0.87
C ARG A 11 14.12 -5.23 0.21
N ARG A 12 13.93 -6.51 -0.12
CA ARG A 12 14.23 -7.63 0.79
C ARG A 12 15.70 -7.95 0.64
N ARG A 13 16.53 -7.51 1.60
CA ARG A 13 17.86 -8.05 1.79
C ARG A 13 17.75 -9.14 2.84
N GLN A 14 17.90 -10.39 2.42
CA GLN A 14 17.96 -11.54 3.32
C GLN A 14 19.41 -12.00 3.39
N SER A 15 20.13 -11.58 4.44
CA SER A 15 21.42 -12.16 4.81
C SER A 15 21.22 -12.92 6.12
N GLY A 16 20.83 -14.20 6.04
CA GLY A 16 20.93 -15.22 7.08
C GLY A 16 20.19 -15.03 8.43
N GLU A 17 20.16 -13.83 9.00
CA GLU A 17 19.88 -13.60 10.43
C GLU A 17 19.03 -12.34 10.71
N THR A 18 18.63 -11.54 9.72
CA THR A 18 17.85 -10.33 9.99
C THR A 18 16.89 -9.97 8.84
N ASP A 19 15.58 -9.96 9.13
CA ASP A 19 14.53 -9.48 8.22
C ASP A 19 14.19 -8.02 8.55
N ILE A 20 14.83 -7.08 7.83
CA ILE A 20 14.64 -5.65 8.03
C ILE A 20 13.68 -5.10 6.98
N ASN A 21 12.46 -4.75 7.42
CA ASN A 21 11.51 -3.97 6.60
C ASN A 21 12.05 -2.53 6.41
N GLY A 22 12.85 -2.32 5.36
CA GLY A 22 13.43 -1.01 5.03
C GLY A 22 12.43 0.02 4.47
N ARG A 23 12.92 1.24 4.19
CA ARG A 23 12.15 2.27 3.46
C ARG A 23 11.78 1.78 2.05
N VAL A 24 10.67 2.31 1.50
CA VAL A 24 10.28 2.08 0.08
C VAL A 24 11.50 2.42 -0.78
N SER A 25 11.93 1.45 -1.60
CA SER A 25 13.18 1.51 -2.35
C SER A 25 13.30 2.71 -3.29
N GLY A 26 12.18 3.36 -3.65
CA GLY A 26 12.11 4.32 -4.75
C GLY A 26 12.19 3.66 -6.13
N TRP A 27 12.81 2.47 -6.21
CA TRP A 27 12.88 1.63 -7.40
C TRP A 27 11.50 1.02 -7.68
N GLY A 28 10.85 1.56 -8.70
CA GLY A 28 9.48 1.21 -9.10
C GLY A 28 8.84 2.41 -9.78
N ASP A 29 7.94 2.14 -10.73
CA ASP A 29 7.28 3.15 -11.55
C ASP A 29 6.54 4.19 -10.67
N GLN A 30 6.90 5.46 -10.83
CA GLN A 30 6.23 6.57 -10.14
C GLN A 30 4.74 6.60 -10.47
N LEU A 31 4.39 6.25 -11.70
CA LEU A 31 3.03 6.22 -12.19
C LEU A 31 2.20 5.16 -11.45
N LEU A 32 2.78 3.99 -11.20
CA LEU A 32 2.14 2.94 -10.41
C LEU A 32 1.85 3.37 -8.97
N ARG A 33 2.79 4.08 -8.31
CA ARG A 33 2.54 4.59 -6.95
C ARG A 33 1.35 5.54 -6.92
N THR A 34 1.26 6.39 -7.94
CA THR A 34 0.11 7.28 -8.14
C THR A 34 -1.17 6.47 -8.35
N TYR A 35 -1.16 5.45 -9.21
CA TYR A 35 -2.34 4.61 -9.44
C TYR A 35 -2.80 3.88 -8.18
N LEU A 36 -1.89 3.34 -7.36
CA LEU A 36 -2.26 2.68 -6.11
C LEU A 36 -2.84 3.65 -5.08
N TYR A 37 -2.33 4.88 -5.03
CA TYR A 37 -2.89 5.93 -4.18
C TYR A 37 -4.30 6.33 -4.63
N GLU A 38 -4.52 6.48 -5.94
CA GLU A 38 -5.84 6.75 -6.50
C GLU A 38 -6.80 5.57 -6.27
N ALA A 39 -6.33 4.32 -6.46
CA ALA A 39 -7.11 3.13 -6.16
C ALA A 39 -7.51 3.06 -4.67
N ALA A 40 -6.60 3.40 -3.75
CA ALA A 40 -6.91 3.52 -2.33
C ALA A 40 -7.93 4.63 -2.04
N SER A 41 -7.87 5.74 -2.78
CA SER A 41 -8.84 6.83 -2.72
C SER A 41 -10.23 6.33 -3.16
N VAL A 42 -10.32 5.63 -4.29
CA VAL A 42 -11.54 5.03 -4.83
C VAL A 42 -12.11 3.99 -3.85
N LEU A 43 -11.27 3.14 -3.27
CA LEU A 43 -11.68 2.12 -2.30
C LEU A 43 -12.41 2.73 -1.10
N LEU A 44 -11.90 3.85 -0.57
CA LEU A 44 -12.49 4.51 0.60
C LEU A 44 -13.77 5.27 0.25
N HIS A 45 -13.81 5.96 -0.88
CA HIS A 45 -14.88 6.93 -1.17
C HIS A 45 -15.96 6.40 -2.13
N ARG A 46 -15.59 5.60 -3.14
CA ARG A 46 -16.48 5.25 -4.25
C ARG A 46 -16.94 3.80 -4.24
N THR A 47 -16.17 2.88 -3.67
CA THR A 47 -16.54 1.46 -3.64
C THR A 47 -17.71 1.23 -2.69
N LYS A 48 -18.88 0.82 -3.19
CA LYS A 48 -20.05 0.48 -2.35
C LYS A 48 -19.87 -0.84 -1.58
N LYS A 49 -19.13 -1.79 -2.17
CA LYS A 49 -18.88 -3.11 -1.57
C LYS A 49 -18.00 -2.97 -0.32
N TRP A 50 -18.46 -3.53 0.79
CA TRP A 50 -17.66 -3.63 2.01
C TRP A 50 -16.64 -4.75 1.89
N SER A 51 -15.42 -4.47 2.34
CA SER A 51 -14.32 -5.43 2.39
C SER A 51 -13.54 -5.26 3.68
N LYS A 52 -12.82 -6.31 4.10
CA LYS A 52 -11.90 -6.25 5.25
C LYS A 52 -10.87 -5.12 5.10
N LEU A 53 -10.39 -4.89 3.87
CA LEU A 53 -9.44 -3.82 3.55
C LEU A 53 -10.09 -2.43 3.70
N LYS A 54 -11.31 -2.24 3.19
CA LYS A 54 -12.04 -0.97 3.35
C LYS A 54 -12.36 -0.67 4.82
N ALA A 55 -12.82 -1.67 5.58
CA ALA A 55 -13.10 -1.52 7.00
C ALA A 55 -11.84 -1.18 7.82
N TRP A 56 -10.71 -1.83 7.50
CA TRP A 56 -9.42 -1.48 8.10
C TRP A 56 -8.99 -0.06 7.71
N GLY A 57 -9.10 0.32 6.44
CA GLY A 57 -8.75 1.64 5.93
C GLY A 57 -9.56 2.78 6.55
N MET A 58 -10.87 2.59 6.72
CA MET A 58 -11.77 3.54 7.38
C MET A 58 -11.47 3.70 8.88
N ARG A 59 -11.13 2.62 9.58
CA ARG A 59 -10.68 2.70 10.98
C ARG A 59 -9.33 3.38 11.10
N LEU A 60 -8.43 3.12 10.15
CA LEU A 60 -7.12 3.75 10.13
C LEU A 60 -7.21 5.25 9.83
N SER A 61 -8.06 5.67 8.88
CA SER A 61 -8.23 7.09 8.55
C SER A 61 -8.70 7.93 9.73
N ARG A 62 -9.55 7.38 10.61
CA ARG A 62 -9.97 8.02 11.86
C ARG A 62 -8.83 8.22 12.85
N ARG A 63 -7.80 7.36 12.86
CA ARG A 63 -6.67 7.42 13.80
C ARG A 63 -5.51 8.28 13.32
N VAL A 64 -5.18 8.20 12.03
CA VAL A 64 -3.95 8.82 11.48
C VAL A 64 -4.22 9.87 10.39
N GLY A 65 -5.50 10.11 10.08
CA GLY A 65 -5.90 10.98 8.99
C GLY A 65 -5.92 10.28 7.63
N LEU A 66 -6.71 10.84 6.71
CA LEU A 66 -7.05 10.23 5.43
C LEU A 66 -5.84 10.04 4.51
N LYS A 67 -4.93 11.03 4.42
CA LYS A 67 -3.74 10.96 3.55
C LYS A 67 -2.83 9.80 3.94
N LYS A 68 -2.52 9.66 5.24
CA LYS A 68 -1.69 8.56 5.76
C LYS A 68 -2.38 7.20 5.59
N ALA A 69 -3.70 7.15 5.78
CA ALA A 69 -4.46 5.93 5.55
C ALA A 69 -4.47 5.50 4.08
N LYS A 70 -4.63 6.42 3.12
CA LYS A 70 -4.53 6.12 1.68
C LYS A 70 -3.17 5.52 1.32
N VAL A 71 -2.08 6.09 1.83
CA VAL A 71 -0.72 5.54 1.64
C VAL A 71 -0.60 4.14 2.23
N ALA A 72 -1.11 3.92 3.44
CA ALA A 72 -1.06 2.62 4.09
C ALA A 72 -1.92 1.56 3.37
N ILE A 73 -3.05 1.94 2.80
CA ILE A 73 -3.89 1.07 1.97
C ILE A 73 -3.17 0.76 0.66
N ALA A 74 -2.62 1.76 -0.03
CA ALA A 74 -1.86 1.58 -1.27
C ALA A 74 -0.66 0.63 -1.09
N ARG A 75 -0.05 0.59 0.10
CA ARG A 75 1.02 -0.36 0.47
C ARG A 75 0.53 -1.77 0.81
N LYS A 76 -0.77 -1.94 1.05
CA LYS A 76 -1.41 -3.19 1.47
C LYS A 76 -2.19 -3.88 0.34
N ILE A 77 -2.49 -3.13 -0.72
CA ILE A 77 -2.89 -3.65 -2.04
C ILE A 77 -1.68 -4.33 -2.65
#